data_AF-A0A7S7P189-F1
#
_entry.id   AF-A0A7S7P189-F1
#
_cell.length_a   1.000
_cell.length_b   1.000
_cell.length_c   1.000
_cell.angle_alpha   90.00
_cell.angle_beta   90.00
_cell.angle_gamma   90.00
#
_symmetry.space_group_name_H-M   'P 1'
#
loop_
_entity.id
_entity.type
_entity.pdbx_description
1 polymer ?
#
loop_
_entity_poly.entity_id
_entity_poly.type
_entity_poly.pdbx_seq_one_letter_code
_entity_poly.pdbx_strand_id
1 'polypeptide(L)'
;MRISFTPGQVAMLIERAERQLEQIVADSIRETGNGRNITRTAQHMLHETVVTLIRLYREQVAEGAPVATRIARAYAKGADAQSGVPTLACVRTILSIIRDTRAMVPAPESQAEMQLESDPQPEPRQPRRPPTLTIG
;
A
#
# COMPACT_ATOMS: atom_id res chain seq x y z
N MET A 1 -14.53 18.70 0.20
CA MET A 1 -14.59 17.58 1.17
C MET A 1 -13.19 16.98 1.26
N ARG A 2 -12.47 17.15 2.36
CA ARG A 2 -11.17 16.47 2.56
C ARG A 2 -11.47 15.13 3.21
N ILE A 3 -11.17 14.05 2.50
CA ILE A 3 -11.24 12.70 3.08
C ILE A 3 -9.96 12.55 3.90
N SER A 4 -10.11 12.34 5.20
CA SER A 4 -8.99 12.04 6.09
C SER A 4 -8.88 10.52 6.21
N PHE A 5 -7.72 9.98 5.87
CA PHE A 5 -7.43 8.57 6.05
C PHE A 5 -6.78 8.33 7.42
N THR A 6 -7.00 7.15 7.98
CA THR A 6 -6.23 6.75 9.16
C THR A 6 -4.78 6.47 8.76
N PRO A 7 -3.81 6.60 9.70
CA PRO A 7 -2.41 6.26 9.45
C PRO A 7 -2.21 4.90 8.76
N GLY A 8 -2.89 3.85 9.25
CA GLY A 8 -2.85 2.52 8.64
C GLY A 8 -3.45 2.45 7.22
N GLN A 9 -4.52 3.21 6.95
CA GLN A 9 -5.08 3.31 5.59
C GLN A 9 -4.10 4.00 4.63
N VAL A 10 -3.42 5.06 5.08
CA VAL A 10 -2.40 5.75 4.28
C VAL A 10 -1.26 4.79 3.93
N ALA A 11 -0.76 4.03 4.91
CA ALA A 11 0.30 3.05 4.70
C ALA A 11 -0.09 1.98 3.68
N MET A 12 -1.29 1.42 3.82
CA MET A 12 -1.83 0.43 2.89
C MET A 12 -1.98 0.99 1.47
N LEU A 13 -2.45 2.23 1.31
CA LEU A 13 -2.61 2.86 0.00
C LEU A 13 -1.26 3.15 -0.67
N ILE A 14 -0.25 3.59 0.10
CA ILE A 14 1.11 3.80 -0.41
C ILE A 14 1.72 2.46 -0.84
N GLU A 15 1.60 1.41 -0.02
CA GLU A 15 2.10 0.06 -0.36
C GLU A 15 1.42 -0.50 -1.62
N ARG A 16 0.10 -0.33 -1.74
CA ARG A 16 -0.64 -0.73 -2.94
C ARG A 16 -0.13 0.01 -4.18
N ALA A 17 0.09 1.31 -4.08
CA ALA A 17 0.63 2.12 -5.16
C ALA A 17 2.06 1.67 -5.54
N GLU A 18 2.91 1.36 -4.56
CA GLU A 18 4.25 0.80 -4.80
C GLU A 18 4.17 -0.49 -5.61
N ARG A 19 3.35 -1.46 -5.18
CA ARG A 19 3.15 -2.73 -5.91
C ARG A 19 2.60 -2.51 -7.33
N GLN A 20 1.73 -1.53 -7.53
CA GLN A 20 1.24 -1.18 -8.87
C GLN A 20 2.36 -0.65 -9.76
N LEU A 21 3.24 0.20 -9.24
CA LEU A 21 4.39 0.69 -10.00
C LEU A 21 5.38 -0.44 -10.35
N GLU A 22 5.61 -1.38 -9.43
CA GLU A 22 6.42 -2.57 -9.68
C GLU A 22 5.82 -3.45 -10.79
N GLN A 23 4.50 -3.67 -10.75
CA GLN A 23 3.79 -4.42 -11.78
C GLN A 23 3.89 -3.75 -13.15
N ILE A 24 3.71 -2.42 -13.23
CA ILE A 24 3.86 -1.64 -14.45
C ILE A 24 5.27 -1.79 -15.04
N VAL A 25 6.30 -1.76 -14.19
CA VAL A 25 7.70 -1.99 -14.61
C VAL A 25 7.88 -3.41 -15.14
N ALA A 26 7.37 -4.42 -14.44
CA ALA A 26 7.49 -5.82 -14.85
C ALA A 26 6.81 -6.08 -16.20
N ASP A 27 5.60 -5.57 -16.39
CA ASP A 27 4.85 -5.72 -17.64
C ASP A 27 5.52 -4.98 -18.79
N SER A 28 6.05 -3.79 -18.53
CA SER A 28 6.75 -3.00 -19.56
C SER A 28 8.09 -3.62 -19.99
N ILE A 29 8.76 -4.37 -19.11
CA ILE A 29 9.97 -5.12 -19.45
C ILE A 29 9.64 -6.36 -20.30
N ARG A 30 8.49 -7.00 -20.04
CA ARG A 30 8.05 -8.21 -20.74
C ARG A 30 7.57 -7.94 -22.17
N GLU A 31 7.13 -6.71 -22.46
CA GLU A 31 6.66 -6.34 -23.78
C GLU A 31 7.83 -6.14 -24.77
N THR A 32 7.84 -6.94 -25.83
CA THR A 32 8.91 -6.99 -26.82
C THR A 32 9.05 -5.64 -27.55
N GLY A 33 10.23 -5.04 -27.52
CA GLY A 33 10.57 -3.84 -28.32
C GLY A 33 10.55 -2.50 -27.57
N ASN A 34 10.16 -2.45 -26.30
CA ASN A 34 10.03 -1.20 -25.51
C ASN A 34 10.76 -1.22 -24.16
N GLY A 35 11.87 -1.95 -24.04
CA GLY A 35 12.64 -2.11 -22.77
C GLY A 35 13.25 -0.84 -22.16
N ARG A 36 12.90 0.35 -22.66
CA ARG A 36 13.25 1.68 -22.12
C ARG A 36 12.04 2.48 -21.64
N ASN A 37 10.87 2.26 -22.24
CA ASN A 37 9.68 3.09 -22.07
C ASN A 37 8.54 2.30 -21.43
N ILE A 38 7.65 3.00 -20.74
CA ILE A 38 6.41 2.41 -20.23
C ILE A 38 5.45 2.15 -21.39
N THR A 39 4.88 0.96 -21.40
CA THR A 39 3.98 0.52 -22.47
C THR A 39 2.75 1.41 -22.51
N ARG A 40 2.20 1.61 -23.71
CA ARG A 40 1.07 2.53 -23.92
C ARG A 40 -0.14 2.15 -23.04
N THR A 41 -0.37 0.85 -22.86
CA THR A 41 -1.43 0.30 -22.01
C THR A 41 -1.25 0.64 -20.53
N ALA A 42 -0.01 0.77 -20.05
CA ALA A 42 0.30 1.07 -18.66
C ALA A 42 0.42 2.57 -18.35
N GLN A 43 0.52 3.45 -19.35
CA GLN A 43 0.73 4.89 -19.15
C GLN A 43 -0.39 5.57 -18.34
N HIS A 44 -1.65 5.22 -18.62
CA HIS A 44 -2.79 5.79 -17.89
C HIS A 44 -2.78 5.35 -16.42
N MET A 45 -2.58 4.06 -16.16
CA MET A 45 -2.48 3.53 -14.80
C MET A 45 -1.31 4.16 -14.03
N LEU A 46 -0.14 4.31 -14.69
CA LEU A 46 1.01 4.99 -14.11
C LEU A 46 0.67 6.42 -13.70
N HIS A 47 -0.01 7.18 -14.55
CA HIS A 47 -0.39 8.56 -14.26
C HIS A 47 -1.26 8.65 -13.02
N GLU A 48 -2.35 7.87 -12.97
CA GLU A 48 -3.28 7.85 -11.83
C GLU A 48 -2.58 7.43 -10.52
N THR A 49 -1.71 6.42 -10.58
CA THR A 49 -0.94 5.96 -9.40
C THR A 49 0.00 7.06 -8.89
N VAL A 50 0.71 7.76 -9.79
CA VAL A 50 1.62 8.86 -9.41
C VAL A 50 0.85 10.05 -8.83
N VAL A 51 -0.26 10.45 -9.45
CA VAL A 51 -1.12 11.54 -8.94
C VAL A 51 -1.65 11.18 -7.54
N THR A 52 -2.08 9.93 -7.36
CA THR A 52 -2.54 9.43 -6.05
C THR A 52 -1.44 9.50 -5.00
N LEU A 53 -0.23 9.04 -5.31
CA LEU A 53 0.92 9.13 -4.41
C LEU A 53 1.25 10.57 -4.02
N ILE A 54 1.27 11.49 -4.99
CA ILE A 54 1.51 12.92 -4.72
C ILE A 54 0.47 13.47 -3.74
N ARG A 55 -0.80 13.12 -3.91
CA ARG A 55 -1.88 13.57 -3.00
C ARG A 55 -1.73 12.95 -1.61
N LEU A 56 -1.47 11.65 -1.52
CA LEU A 56 -1.27 10.96 -0.24
C LEU A 56 -0.12 11.56 0.55
N TYR A 57 1.07 11.72 -0.05
CA TYR A 57 2.21 12.31 0.63
C TYR A 57 1.98 13.78 0.99
N ARG A 58 1.34 14.56 0.12
CA ARG A 58 1.12 15.98 0.37
C ARG A 58 0.07 16.25 1.44
N GLU A 59 -0.97 15.43 1.52
CA GLU A 59 -2.16 15.71 2.32
C GLU A 59 -2.27 14.83 3.58
N GLN A 60 -1.68 13.64 3.59
CA GLN A 60 -1.92 12.62 4.62
C GLN A 60 -0.65 12.21 5.39
N VAL A 61 0.55 12.51 4.86
CA VAL A 61 1.82 12.16 5.51
C VAL A 61 2.42 13.41 6.16
N ALA A 62 2.74 13.32 7.45
CA ALA A 62 3.45 14.39 8.15
C ALA A 62 4.81 14.65 7.47
N GLU A 63 5.10 15.91 7.18
CA GLU A 63 6.30 16.31 6.42
C GLU A 63 6.42 15.68 5.01
N GLY A 64 5.32 15.20 4.42
CA GLY A 64 5.35 14.54 3.11
C GLY A 64 5.35 15.48 1.90
N ALA A 65 5.16 16.79 2.08
CA ALA A 65 5.14 17.75 0.97
C ALA A 65 6.44 17.81 0.12
N PRO A 66 7.65 17.76 0.72
CA PRO A 66 8.90 17.61 -0.03
C PRO A 66 8.97 16.29 -0.82
N VAL A 67 8.44 15.20 -0.26
CA VAL A 67 8.38 13.90 -0.94
C VAL A 67 7.47 13.95 -2.16
N ALA A 68 6.26 14.49 -2.00
CA ALA A 68 5.33 14.73 -3.10
C ALA A 68 5.96 15.58 -4.22
N THR A 69 6.75 16.59 -3.85
CA THR A 69 7.48 17.43 -4.80
C THR A 69 8.58 16.65 -5.54
N ARG A 70 9.33 15.78 -4.84
CA ARG A 70 10.35 14.92 -5.47
C ARG A 70 9.70 13.95 -6.47
N ILE A 71 8.59 13.33 -6.10
CA ILE A 71 7.82 12.44 -6.98
C ILE A 71 7.32 13.20 -8.22
N ALA A 72 6.69 14.35 -8.04
CA ALA A 72 6.18 15.17 -9.14
C ALA A 72 7.30 15.60 -10.11
N ARG A 73 8.46 16.02 -9.58
CA ARG A 73 9.62 16.40 -10.39
C ARG A 73 10.21 15.22 -11.14
N ALA A 74 10.33 14.06 -10.50
CA ALA A 74 10.80 12.84 -11.14
C ALA A 74 9.87 12.45 -12.29
N TYR A 75 8.56 12.51 -12.07
CA TYR A 75 7.56 12.19 -13.08
C TYR A 75 7.59 13.17 -14.27
N ALA A 76 7.59 14.48 -14.01
CA ALA A 76 7.61 15.50 -15.05
C ALA A 76 8.89 15.47 -15.92
N LYS A 77 10.04 15.13 -15.33
CA LYS A 77 11.33 15.04 -16.04
C LYS A 77 11.61 13.66 -16.64
N GLY A 78 10.87 12.65 -16.21
CA GLY A 78 11.14 11.25 -16.54
C GLY A 78 10.53 10.76 -17.85
N ALA A 79 9.93 11.65 -18.63
CA ALA A 79 9.49 11.36 -19.99
C ALA A 79 10.68 11.38 -20.96
N ASP A 80 10.68 10.45 -21.91
CA ASP A 80 11.66 10.43 -22.98
C ASP A 80 11.45 11.64 -23.90
N ALA A 81 12.53 12.37 -24.18
CA ALA A 81 12.46 13.66 -24.88
C ALA A 81 11.95 13.56 -26.32
N GLN A 82 12.04 12.38 -26.95
CA GLN A 82 11.60 12.16 -28.33
C GLN A 82 10.14 11.72 -28.40
N SER A 83 9.73 10.85 -27.48
CA SER A 83 8.39 10.23 -27.51
C SER A 83 7.38 10.86 -26.55
N GLY A 84 7.83 11.65 -25.57
CA GLY A 84 6.99 12.18 -24.49
C GLY A 84 6.46 11.11 -23.53
N VAL A 85 6.91 9.86 -23.67
CA VAL A 85 6.44 8.72 -22.90
C VAL A 85 7.27 8.55 -21.63
N PRO A 86 6.65 8.28 -20.46
CA PRO A 86 7.39 7.95 -19.24
C PRO A 86 8.36 6.77 -19.45
N THR A 87 9.58 6.91 -18.96
CA THR A 87 10.62 5.87 -19.05
C THR A 87 10.55 4.89 -17.88
N LEU A 88 11.14 3.71 -18.04
CA LEU A 88 11.35 2.78 -16.92
C LEU A 88 12.23 3.39 -15.82
N ALA A 89 13.22 4.21 -16.20
CA ALA A 89 14.08 4.92 -15.26
C ALA A 89 13.31 5.92 -14.40
N CYS A 90 12.29 6.59 -14.97
CA CYS A 90 11.37 7.45 -14.23
C CYS A 90 10.65 6.68 -13.11
N VAL A 91 10.01 5.56 -13.46
CA VAL A 91 9.25 4.76 -12.50
C VAL A 91 10.16 4.18 -11.42
N ARG A 92 11.36 3.70 -11.78
CA ARG A 92 12.38 3.25 -10.82
C ARG A 92 12.82 4.36 -9.87
N THR A 93 12.95 5.58 -10.36
CA THR A 93 13.28 6.74 -9.51
C THR A 93 12.17 7.03 -8.52
N ILE A 94 10.90 6.97 -8.96
CA ILE A 94 9.75 7.15 -8.07
C ILE A 94 9.71 6.05 -7.00
N LEU A 95 9.91 4.78 -7.39
CA LEU A 95 9.99 3.65 -6.44
C LEU A 95 11.10 3.86 -5.41
N SER A 96 12.28 4.35 -5.82
CA SER A 96 13.36 4.68 -4.88
C SER A 96 12.93 5.75 -3.88
N ILE A 97 12.27 6.83 -4.33
CA ILE A 97 11.80 7.90 -3.44
C ILE A 97 10.80 7.36 -2.41
N ILE A 98 9.89 6.48 -2.81
CA ILE A 98 8.90 5.87 -1.92
C ILE A 98 9.62 5.02 -0.85
N ARG A 99 10.56 4.16 -1.28
CA ARG A 99 11.32 3.29 -0.38
C ARG A 99 12.18 4.07 0.62
N ASP A 100 12.83 5.15 0.17
CA ASP A 100 13.63 6.04 1.03
C ASP A 100 12.78 6.72 2.10
N THR A 101 11.49 6.93 1.83
CA THR A 101 10.58 7.68 2.69
C THR A 101 9.65 6.79 3.50
N ARG A 102 9.86 5.47 3.46
CA ARG A 102 9.03 4.49 4.17
C ARG A 102 8.98 4.71 5.68
N ALA A 103 10.06 5.24 6.28
CA ALA A 103 10.11 5.60 7.69
C ALA A 103 9.19 6.77 8.07
N MET A 104 8.77 7.60 7.10
CA MET A 104 7.86 8.73 7.31
C MET A 104 6.39 8.29 7.25
N VAL A 105 6.12 7.12 6.67
CA VAL A 105 4.78 6.56 6.57
C VAL A 105 4.48 5.85 7.89
N PRO A 106 3.42 6.23 8.61
CA PRO A 106 3.09 5.58 9.86
C PRO A 106 2.85 4.09 9.62
N ALA A 107 3.40 3.24 10.50
CA ALA A 107 3.21 1.81 10.37
C ALA A 107 1.71 1.49 10.41
N PRO A 108 1.23 0.49 9.64
CA PRO A 108 -0.10 -0.03 9.89
C PRO A 108 -0.09 -0.58 11.31
N GLU A 109 -0.79 0.10 12.23
CA GLU A 109 -1.12 -0.46 13.52
C GLU A 109 -1.76 -1.82 13.22
N SER A 110 -1.10 -2.90 13.63
CA SER A 110 -1.65 -4.24 13.48
C SER A 110 -3.07 -4.21 14.02
N GLN A 111 -4.06 -4.51 13.18
CA GLN A 111 -5.46 -4.68 13.58
C GLN A 111 -5.64 -5.93 14.47
N ALA A 112 -4.65 -6.27 15.30
CA ALA A 112 -4.62 -7.44 16.16
C ALA A 112 -5.35 -7.23 17.49
N GLU A 113 -5.87 -6.03 17.79
CA GLU A 113 -6.54 -5.73 19.06
C GLU A 113 -8.04 -5.38 18.93
N MET A 114 -8.73 -5.85 17.88
CA MET A 114 -10.20 -5.75 17.80
C MET A 114 -10.91 -7.10 17.58
N GLN A 115 -10.26 -8.20 17.98
CA GLN A 115 -10.87 -9.54 18.00
C GLN A 115 -10.66 -10.30 19.32
N LEU A 116 -10.37 -9.59 20.42
CA LEU A 116 -10.25 -10.17 21.75
C LEU A 116 -11.40 -9.75 22.68
N GLU A 117 -12.64 -9.73 22.19
CA GLU A 117 -13.82 -9.70 23.08
C GLU A 117 -14.99 -10.46 22.44
N SER A 118 -14.83 -11.78 22.40
CA SER A 118 -15.96 -12.71 22.30
C SER A 118 -15.64 -13.84 23.27
N ASP A 119 -15.97 -13.55 24.53
CA ASP A 119 -16.04 -14.45 25.67
C ASP A 119 -16.56 -15.85 25.27
N PRO A 120 -15.76 -16.93 25.36
CA PRO A 120 -16.34 -18.24 25.53
C PRO A 120 -16.70 -18.38 27.01
N GLN A 121 -17.96 -18.05 27.33
CA GLN A 121 -18.59 -18.33 28.62
C GLN A 121 -18.19 -19.74 29.11
N PRO A 122 -17.52 -19.89 30.27
CA PRO A 122 -17.16 -21.20 30.76
C PRO A 122 -18.42 -21.91 31.27
N GLU A 123 -18.85 -22.97 30.58
CA GLU A 123 -19.87 -23.87 31.12
C GLU A 123 -19.39 -24.43 32.49
N PRO A 124 -20.18 -24.30 33.56
CA PRO A 124 -19.82 -24.82 34.86
C PRO A 124 -19.83 -26.35 34.84
N ARG A 125 -18.66 -26.94 35.11
CA ARG A 125 -18.46 -28.37 35.38
C ARG A 125 -19.46 -28.84 36.44
N GLN A 126 -20.44 -29.64 36.03
CA GLN A 126 -21.32 -30.32 36.99
C GLN A 126 -20.52 -31.33 37.83
N PRO A 127 -20.71 -31.34 39.16
CA PRO A 127 -19.99 -32.23 40.07
C PRO A 127 -20.50 -33.67 39.97
N ARG A 128 -19.54 -34.60 39.85
CA ARG A 128 -19.70 -36.05 40.04
C ARG A 128 -20.41 -36.34 41.38
N ARG A 129 -21.55 -37.04 41.36
CA ARG A 129 -22.08 -37.74 42.54
C ARG A 129 -21.73 -39.24 42.46
N PRO A 130 -21.08 -39.83 43.47
CA PRO A 130 -20.91 -41.28 43.63
C PRO A 130 -22.15 -41.90 44.33
N PRO A 131 -22.21 -43.25 44.48
CA PRO A 131 -23.41 -44.06 44.22
C PRO A 131 -24.25 -44.33 45.48
N THR A 132 -25.47 -44.84 45.30
CA THR A 132 -26.22 -45.49 46.39
C THR A 132 -27.07 -46.65 45.86
N LEU A 133 -26.73 -47.86 46.32
CA LEU A 133 -27.52 -49.10 46.26
C LEU A 133 -28.88 -48.94 46.95
N THR A 134 -29.93 -49.63 46.48
CA THR A 134 -30.95 -50.39 47.28
C THR A 134 -31.96 -51.00 46.28
N ILE A 135 -31.89 -52.31 46.02
CA ILE A 135 -32.81 -53.40 46.46
C ILE A 135 -34.25 -53.29 45.93
N GLY A 136 -34.62 -54.30 45.15
CA GLY A 136 -35.96 -54.66 44.68
C GLY A 136 -35.88 -55.94 43.87
#